data_AF-A0A7Y6PXW1-F1
#
_entry.id   AF-A0A7Y6PXW1-F1
#
_cell.length_a   1.000
_cell.length_b   1.000
_cell.length_c   1.000
_cell.angle_alpha   90.00
_cell.angle_beta   90.00
_cell.angle_gamma   90.00
#
_symmetry.space_group_name_H-M   'P 1'
#
loop_
_entity.id
_entity.type
_entity.pdbx_description
1 polymer ?
#
loop_
_entity_poly.entity_id
_entity_poly.type
_entity_poly.pdbx_seq_one_letter_code
_entity_poly.pdbx_strand_id
1 'polypeptide(L)'
;MTALIEHRVSTSLVDVERALAKWRSGAHSALAAHGAVLRHAARCERTVERVTAAAGDRPEGILRDAVDAGLMSADEFVQLVGKPPADVPSIDSLRDEDDASAPDKRKTLEALLTRGPVLVHVDARRSEVSVPARFRADPSLVLRFGYTLSPAIADLNVDDDAISGTLTFGGQPFHCVLPWTAVYAAMVEGEQRGTVWPEDVPEDVLTGGGDSPAPVPPPAAPEAKDEAAQPRPKRQSHLKLVD
;
A
#
# COMPACT_ATOMS: atom_id res chain seq x y z
N MET A 1 -13.96 9.92 -26.32
CA MET A 1 -13.61 8.55 -25.85
C MET A 1 -12.15 8.22 -26.11
N THR A 2 -11.71 8.09 -27.36
CA THR A 2 -10.31 7.71 -27.71
C THR A 2 -9.26 8.66 -27.15
N ALA A 3 -9.47 9.99 -27.26
CA ALA A 3 -8.54 10.99 -26.73
C ALA A 3 -8.36 10.93 -25.20
N LEU A 4 -9.40 10.55 -24.45
CA LEU A 4 -9.34 10.37 -22.99
C LEU A 4 -8.49 9.15 -22.62
N ILE A 5 -8.72 8.03 -23.32
CA ILE A 5 -7.93 6.81 -23.15
C ILE A 5 -6.46 7.10 -23.47
N GLU A 6 -6.19 7.76 -24.60
CA GLU A 6 -4.85 8.14 -25.03
C GLU A 6 -4.14 9.04 -24.02
N HIS A 7 -4.85 10.03 -23.46
CA HIS A 7 -4.29 10.90 -22.42
C HIS A 7 -3.87 10.11 -21.16
N ARG A 8 -4.69 9.16 -20.66
CA ARG A 8 -4.30 8.33 -19.49
C ARG A 8 -3.15 7.37 -19.80
N VAL A 9 -3.19 6.72 -20.96
CA VAL A 9 -2.12 5.83 -21.42
C VAL A 9 -0.80 6.62 -21.48
N SER A 10 -0.83 7.83 -22.06
CA SER A 10 0.35 8.71 -22.12
C SER A 10 0.87 9.12 -20.75
N THR A 11 0.01 9.52 -19.82
CA THR A 11 0.45 9.92 -18.47
C THR A 11 1.08 8.75 -17.72
N SER A 12 0.49 7.56 -17.82
CA SER A 12 1.04 6.35 -17.17
C SER A 12 2.31 5.80 -17.83
N LEU A 13 2.58 6.14 -19.11
CA LEU A 13 3.85 5.80 -19.76
C LEU A 13 5.05 6.50 -19.13
N VAL A 14 4.87 7.69 -18.56
CA VAL A 14 5.95 8.43 -17.87
C VAL A 14 6.52 7.63 -16.69
N ASP A 15 5.68 6.88 -15.98
CA ASP A 15 6.11 6.01 -14.87
C ASP A 15 6.95 4.84 -15.37
N VAL A 16 6.57 4.27 -16.52
CA VAL A 16 7.32 3.20 -17.20
C VAL A 16 8.68 3.72 -17.65
N GLU A 17 8.72 4.88 -18.30
CA GLU A 17 9.96 5.52 -18.73
C GLU A 17 10.91 5.76 -17.55
N ARG A 18 10.38 6.28 -16.44
CA ARG A 18 11.15 6.50 -15.21
C ARG A 18 11.68 5.18 -14.64
N ALA A 19 10.87 4.12 -14.60
CA ALA A 19 11.29 2.82 -14.10
C ALA A 19 12.37 2.18 -14.98
N LEU A 20 12.23 2.29 -16.31
CA LEU A 20 13.22 1.81 -17.27
C LEU A 20 14.53 2.61 -17.18
N ALA A 21 14.46 3.93 -16.99
CA ALA A 21 15.64 4.77 -16.78
C ALA A 21 16.40 4.36 -15.51
N LYS A 22 15.69 4.13 -14.40
CA LYS A 22 16.28 3.64 -13.15
C LYS A 22 16.89 2.24 -13.30
N TRP A 23 16.30 1.37 -14.12
CA TRP A 23 16.91 0.06 -14.42
C TRP A 23 18.21 0.21 -15.22
N ARG A 24 18.21 1.05 -16.25
CA ARG A 24 19.41 1.31 -17.07
C ARG A 24 20.56 1.91 -16.27
N SER A 25 20.27 2.73 -15.25
CA SER A 25 21.29 3.28 -14.35
C SER A 25 21.76 2.29 -13.27
N GLY A 26 21.16 1.10 -13.18
CA GLY A 26 21.45 0.11 -12.14
C GLY A 26 20.74 0.36 -10.81
N ALA A 27 19.94 1.42 -10.69
CA ALA A 27 19.17 1.74 -9.48
C ALA A 27 17.99 0.78 -9.26
N HIS A 28 17.46 0.16 -10.32
CA HIS A 28 16.39 -0.83 -10.26
C HIS A 28 16.84 -2.19 -10.83
N SER A 29 16.25 -3.27 -10.29
CA SER A 29 16.35 -4.59 -10.89
C SER A 29 15.46 -4.71 -12.14
N ALA A 30 15.76 -5.68 -13.00
CA ALA A 30 14.91 -5.99 -14.15
C ALA A 30 13.47 -6.35 -13.73
N LEU A 31 13.30 -7.01 -12.58
CA LEU A 31 11.99 -7.35 -12.03
C LEU A 31 11.20 -6.09 -11.63
N ALA A 32 11.85 -5.11 -11.00
CA ALA A 32 11.19 -3.86 -10.62
C ALA A 32 10.74 -3.04 -11.84
N ALA A 33 11.55 -3.02 -12.90
CA ALA A 33 11.17 -2.39 -14.17
C ALA A 33 10.01 -3.12 -14.86
N HIS A 34 10.02 -4.46 -14.88
CA HIS A 34 8.89 -5.24 -15.40
C HIS A 34 7.60 -4.99 -14.59
N GLY A 35 7.69 -4.86 -13.27
CA GLY A 35 6.54 -4.49 -12.43
C GLY A 35 5.90 -3.17 -12.87
N ALA A 36 6.69 -2.16 -13.26
CA ALA A 36 6.16 -0.90 -13.77
C ALA A 36 5.44 -1.07 -15.12
N VAL A 37 5.98 -1.91 -16.02
CA VAL A 37 5.32 -2.23 -17.30
C VAL A 37 4.00 -2.96 -17.08
N LEU A 38 3.97 -3.93 -16.16
CA LEU A 38 2.75 -4.67 -15.83
C LEU A 38 1.69 -3.76 -15.18
N ARG A 39 2.09 -2.85 -14.30
CA ARG A 39 1.20 -1.81 -13.74
C ARG A 39 0.60 -0.94 -14.84
N HIS A 40 1.42 -0.50 -15.79
CA HIS A 40 0.93 0.28 -16.94
C HIS A 40 -0.07 -0.53 -17.78
N ALA A 41 0.21 -1.80 -18.09
CA ALA A 41 -0.70 -2.66 -18.83
C ALA A 41 -2.05 -2.84 -18.10
N ALA A 42 -2.02 -3.17 -16.81
CA ALA A 42 -3.23 -3.33 -15.99
C ALA A 42 -4.04 -2.02 -15.85
N ARG A 43 -3.36 -0.87 -15.81
CA ARG A 43 -4.00 0.46 -15.82
C ARG A 43 -4.65 0.77 -17.17
N CYS A 44 -4.03 0.37 -18.27
CA CYS A 44 -4.59 0.53 -19.61
C CYS A 44 -5.86 -0.31 -19.79
N GLU A 45 -5.85 -1.58 -19.41
CA GLU A 45 -6.99 -2.49 -19.51
C GLU A 45 -8.20 -1.93 -18.73
N ARG A 46 -8.00 -1.58 -17.45
CA ARG A 46 -9.05 -0.99 -16.60
C ARG A 46 -9.59 0.33 -17.15
N THR A 47 -8.72 1.18 -17.71
CA THR A 47 -9.15 2.44 -18.33
C THR A 47 -10.06 2.19 -19.53
N VAL A 48 -9.71 1.23 -20.39
CA VAL A 48 -10.51 0.89 -21.57
C VAL A 48 -11.86 0.33 -21.15
N GLU A 49 -11.91 -0.59 -20.20
CA GLU A 49 -13.15 -1.19 -19.70
C GLU A 49 -14.09 -0.13 -19.11
N ARG A 50 -13.57 0.77 -18.26
CA ARG A 50 -14.37 1.81 -17.59
C ARG A 50 -14.91 2.85 -18.57
N VAL A 51 -14.08 3.35 -19.47
CA VAL A 51 -14.51 4.32 -20.48
C VAL A 51 -15.56 3.70 -21.41
N THR A 52 -15.42 2.41 -21.73
CA THR A 52 -16.40 1.68 -22.55
C THR A 52 -17.72 1.46 -21.81
N ALA A 53 -17.68 1.06 -20.53
CA ALA A 53 -18.86 0.87 -19.71
C ALA A 53 -19.63 2.18 -19.48
N ALA A 54 -18.90 3.25 -19.15
CA ALA A 54 -19.48 4.57 -18.92
C ALA A 54 -20.12 5.19 -20.17
N ALA A 55 -19.62 4.85 -21.37
CA ALA A 55 -20.16 5.35 -22.63
C ALA A 55 -21.57 4.81 -22.90
N GLY A 56 -21.92 3.65 -22.34
CA GLY A 56 -23.26 3.08 -22.42
C GLY A 56 -24.27 3.73 -21.48
N ASP A 57 -23.84 4.08 -20.25
CA ASP A 57 -24.76 4.46 -19.18
C ASP A 57 -24.84 5.98 -18.91
N ARG A 58 -23.74 6.72 -19.02
CA ARG A 58 -23.65 8.15 -18.62
C ARG A 58 -22.73 8.97 -19.54
N PRO A 59 -23.13 9.21 -20.80
CA PRO A 59 -22.27 9.82 -21.81
C PRO A 59 -21.87 11.27 -21.47
N GLU A 60 -22.73 12.06 -20.81
CA GLU A 60 -22.36 13.43 -20.40
C GLU A 60 -21.26 13.47 -19.32
N GLY A 61 -21.12 12.40 -18.52
CA GLY A 61 -20.06 12.26 -17.53
C GLY A 61 -18.68 12.10 -18.17
N ILE A 62 -18.58 11.35 -19.26
CA ILE A 62 -17.32 11.22 -20.02
C ILE A 62 -16.89 12.57 -20.60
N LEU A 63 -17.84 13.33 -21.14
CA LEU A 63 -17.56 14.67 -21.67
C LEU A 63 -17.13 15.61 -20.54
N ARG A 64 -17.68 15.45 -19.33
CA ARG A 64 -17.33 16.25 -18.17
C ARG A 64 -15.88 16.01 -17.76
N ASP A 65 -15.47 14.75 -17.73
CA ASP A 65 -14.11 14.35 -17.40
C ASP A 65 -13.10 14.82 -18.46
N ALA A 66 -13.50 14.89 -19.73
CA ALA A 66 -12.67 15.49 -20.79
C ALA A 66 -12.44 16.99 -20.61
N VAL A 67 -13.43 17.72 -20.10
CA VAL A 67 -13.25 19.14 -19.72
C VAL A 67 -12.26 19.27 -18.57
N ASP A 68 -12.38 18.43 -17.54
CA ASP A 68 -11.45 18.45 -16.40
C ASP A 68 -10.01 18.10 -16.80
N ALA A 69 -9.84 17.21 -17.76
CA ALA A 69 -8.53 16.88 -18.34
C ALA A 69 -7.98 17.93 -19.32
N GLY A 70 -8.74 19.00 -19.60
CA GLY A 70 -8.37 20.02 -20.58
C GLY A 70 -8.35 19.52 -22.03
N LEU A 71 -8.96 18.35 -22.29
CA LEU A 71 -9.09 17.77 -23.64
C LEU A 71 -10.29 18.34 -24.40
N MET A 72 -11.16 19.08 -23.71
CA MET A 72 -12.35 19.74 -24.25
C MET A 72 -12.56 21.07 -23.56
N SER A 73 -12.99 22.08 -24.30
CA SER A 73 -13.31 23.38 -23.69
C SER A 73 -14.68 23.36 -23.00
N ALA A 74 -14.87 24.23 -22.01
CA ALA A 74 -16.16 24.37 -21.34
C ALA A 74 -17.27 24.83 -22.31
N ASP A 75 -16.94 25.70 -23.27
CA ASP A 75 -17.89 26.17 -24.28
C ASP A 75 -18.33 25.05 -25.22
N GLU A 76 -17.39 24.22 -25.67
CA GLU A 76 -17.67 23.03 -26.49
C GLU A 76 -18.54 22.02 -25.73
N PHE A 77 -18.29 21.82 -24.44
CA PHE A 77 -19.11 20.99 -23.58
C PHE A 77 -20.55 21.53 -23.48
N VAL A 78 -20.73 22.83 -23.24
CA VAL A 78 -22.06 23.45 -23.15
C VAL A 78 -22.83 23.30 -24.46
N GLN A 79 -22.16 23.40 -25.62
CA GLN A 79 -22.79 23.18 -26.91
C GLN A 79 -23.29 21.74 -27.10
N LEU A 80 -22.54 20.75 -26.60
CA LEU A 80 -22.88 19.33 -26.72
C LEU A 80 -23.93 18.87 -25.70
N VAL A 81 -23.82 19.35 -24.46
CA VAL A 81 -24.60 18.84 -23.31
C VAL A 81 -25.75 19.78 -22.93
N GLY A 82 -25.71 21.05 -23.35
CA GLY A 82 -26.76 22.05 -23.12
C GLY A 82 -26.80 22.66 -21.72
N LYS A 83 -25.86 22.29 -20.84
CA LYS A 83 -25.73 22.78 -19.46
C LYS A 83 -24.25 22.94 -19.10
N PRO A 84 -23.90 23.80 -18.13
CA PRO A 84 -22.51 23.97 -17.72
C PRO A 84 -21.94 22.69 -17.10
N PRO A 85 -20.62 22.43 -17.25
CA PRO A 85 -19.98 21.24 -16.72
C PRO A 85 -20.09 21.12 -15.20
N ALA A 86 -20.20 22.23 -14.47
CA ALA A 86 -20.41 22.22 -13.01
C ALA A 86 -21.72 21.53 -12.59
N ASP A 87 -22.72 21.47 -13.46
CA ASP A 87 -24.04 20.88 -13.19
C ASP A 87 -24.12 19.40 -13.61
N VAL A 88 -23.02 18.83 -14.10
CA VAL A 88 -22.92 17.44 -14.53
C VAL A 88 -22.01 16.69 -13.57
N PRO A 89 -22.52 15.67 -12.86
CA PRO A 89 -21.68 14.81 -12.03
C PRO A 89 -20.59 14.16 -12.88
N SER A 90 -19.33 14.35 -12.46
CA SER A 90 -18.22 13.56 -12.99
C SER A 90 -18.47 12.09 -12.66
N ILE A 91 -18.07 11.22 -13.57
CA ILE A 91 -18.11 9.77 -13.38
C ILE A 91 -16.75 9.23 -12.94
N ASP A 92 -15.81 10.15 -12.66
CA ASP A 92 -14.44 9.88 -12.26
C ASP A 92 -13.74 8.90 -13.21
N SER A 93 -14.13 8.81 -14.49
CA SER A 93 -13.60 7.83 -15.45
C SER A 93 -12.09 7.98 -15.70
N LEU A 94 -11.54 9.13 -15.30
CA LEU A 94 -10.12 9.46 -15.32
C LEU A 94 -9.36 9.26 -14.01
N ARG A 95 -10.07 9.01 -12.90
CA ARG A 95 -9.49 8.66 -11.60
C ARG A 95 -9.76 7.18 -11.36
N ASP A 96 -8.75 6.41 -10.99
CA ASP A 96 -9.02 5.03 -10.60
C ASP A 96 -9.81 5.09 -9.28
N GLU A 97 -10.97 4.43 -9.16
CA GLU A 97 -11.75 4.50 -7.92
C GLU A 97 -10.96 3.91 -6.73
N ASP A 98 -9.97 3.05 -7.00
CA ASP A 98 -8.96 2.61 -6.03
C ASP A 98 -7.93 3.72 -5.69
N ASP A 99 -7.63 4.63 -6.64
CA ASP A 99 -6.80 5.83 -6.44
C ASP A 99 -7.59 7.00 -5.82
N ALA A 100 -8.92 7.02 -5.89
CA ALA A 100 -9.72 8.05 -5.22
C ALA A 100 -9.54 7.99 -3.69
N SER A 101 -9.30 6.79 -3.15
CA SER A 101 -8.93 6.59 -1.74
C SER A 101 -7.47 6.93 -1.44
N ALA A 102 -6.57 6.92 -2.43
CA ALA A 102 -5.13 7.07 -2.21
C ALA A 102 -4.75 8.38 -1.51
N PRO A 103 -5.28 9.57 -1.90
CA PRO A 103 -5.06 10.80 -1.15
C PRO A 103 -5.55 10.74 0.30
N ASP A 104 -6.63 10.02 0.57
CA ASP A 104 -7.22 9.88 1.90
C ASP A 104 -6.45 8.86 2.76
N LYS A 105 -6.01 7.75 2.16
CA LYS A 105 -5.11 6.76 2.77
C LYS A 105 -3.77 7.37 3.13
N ARG A 106 -3.16 8.11 2.20
CA ARG A 106 -1.91 8.83 2.42
C ARG A 106 -2.02 9.77 3.61
N LYS A 107 -2.98 10.71 3.58
CA LYS A 107 -3.19 11.68 4.67
C LYS A 107 -3.49 11.00 6.00
N THR A 108 -4.29 9.94 5.98
CA THR A 108 -4.59 9.15 7.18
C THR A 108 -3.32 8.52 7.72
N LEU A 109 -2.52 7.87 6.88
CA LEU A 109 -1.29 7.22 7.30
C LEU A 109 -0.25 8.21 7.83
N GLU A 110 -0.08 9.35 7.16
CA GLU A 110 0.76 10.45 7.65
C GLU A 110 0.32 10.91 9.05
N ALA A 111 -0.99 11.12 9.25
CA ALA A 111 -1.53 11.49 10.55
C ALA A 111 -1.27 10.42 11.61
N LEU A 112 -1.38 9.13 11.28
CA LEU A 112 -1.05 8.04 12.20
C LEU A 112 0.45 8.00 12.53
N LEU A 113 1.33 8.18 11.54
CA LEU A 113 2.79 8.18 11.71
C LEU A 113 3.30 9.32 12.59
N THR A 114 2.60 10.46 12.63
CA THR A 114 2.94 11.56 13.57
C THR A 114 2.68 11.19 15.03
N ARG A 115 1.81 10.21 15.29
CA ARG A 115 1.41 9.79 16.65
C ARG A 115 2.28 8.65 17.19
N GLY A 116 2.86 7.84 16.30
CA GLY A 116 3.75 6.76 16.68
C GLY A 116 4.01 5.77 15.54
N PRO A 117 4.70 4.65 15.83
CA PRO A 117 4.82 3.55 14.89
C PRO A 117 3.46 3.04 14.43
N VAL A 118 3.33 2.74 13.15
CA VAL A 118 2.09 2.27 12.52
C VAL A 118 2.27 0.85 12.01
N LEU A 119 1.30 0.01 12.32
CA LEU A 119 1.12 -1.31 11.72
C LEU A 119 0.26 -1.14 10.47
N VAL A 120 0.82 -1.46 9.32
CA VAL A 120 0.19 -1.38 8.00
C VAL A 120 -0.12 -2.80 7.53
N HIS A 121 -1.40 -3.07 7.31
CA HIS A 121 -1.89 -4.33 6.78
C HIS A 121 -1.98 -4.26 5.26
N VAL A 122 -1.39 -5.25 4.59
CA VAL A 122 -1.25 -5.28 3.14
C VAL A 122 -1.53 -6.67 2.57
N ASP A 123 -2.23 -6.73 1.43
CA ASP A 123 -2.30 -7.96 0.64
C ASP A 123 -1.03 -8.09 -0.19
N ALA A 124 -0.10 -8.95 0.24
CA ALA A 124 1.19 -9.12 -0.42
C ALA A 124 1.13 -10.00 -1.68
N ARG A 125 -0.04 -10.56 -2.02
CA ARG A 125 -0.27 -11.30 -3.27
C ARG A 125 -0.41 -10.37 -4.46
N ARG A 126 -0.75 -9.09 -4.23
CA ARG A 126 -0.83 -8.10 -5.29
C ARG A 126 0.56 -7.97 -5.93
N SER A 127 0.61 -8.15 -7.25
CA SER A 127 1.86 -8.17 -8.03
C SER A 127 2.68 -6.87 -7.91
N GLU A 128 2.02 -5.79 -7.50
CA GLU A 128 2.58 -4.46 -7.32
C GLU A 128 3.31 -4.28 -5.98
N VAL A 129 3.07 -5.17 -5.01
CA VAL A 129 3.68 -5.12 -3.68
C VAL A 129 5.11 -5.66 -3.74
N SER A 130 6.06 -4.85 -3.28
CA SER A 130 7.45 -5.27 -3.11
C SER A 130 7.71 -5.68 -1.68
N VAL A 131 7.85 -6.98 -1.45
CA VAL A 131 8.24 -7.60 -0.17
C VAL A 131 9.18 -8.79 -0.41
N PRO A 132 9.92 -9.28 0.62
CA PRO A 132 10.71 -10.49 0.48
C PRO A 132 9.88 -11.67 -0.04
N ALA A 133 10.47 -12.52 -0.89
CA ALA A 133 9.76 -13.55 -1.63
C ALA A 133 8.88 -14.47 -0.76
N ARG A 134 9.30 -14.76 0.48
CA ARG A 134 8.57 -15.59 1.43
C ARG A 134 7.21 -15.02 1.88
N PHE A 135 6.97 -13.72 1.69
CA PHE A 135 5.73 -13.06 2.09
C PHE A 135 4.77 -12.82 0.91
N ARG A 136 5.17 -13.10 -0.34
CA ARG A 136 4.36 -12.77 -1.54
C ARG A 136 3.05 -13.56 -1.66
N ALA A 137 2.84 -14.59 -0.85
CA ALA A 137 1.60 -15.36 -0.84
C ALA A 137 0.67 -14.96 0.32
N ASP A 138 1.08 -14.01 1.16
CA ASP A 138 0.37 -13.64 2.39
C ASP A 138 -0.72 -12.60 2.09
N PRO A 139 -2.01 -12.93 2.27
CA PRO A 139 -3.11 -11.99 2.07
C PRO A 139 -3.23 -10.93 3.18
N SER A 140 -2.51 -11.11 4.29
CA SER A 140 -2.71 -10.33 5.52
C SER A 140 -1.40 -9.92 6.19
N LEU A 141 -0.38 -9.66 5.37
CA LEU A 141 0.93 -9.28 5.85
C LEU A 141 0.85 -7.96 6.63
N VAL A 142 1.51 -7.90 7.78
CA VAL A 142 1.60 -6.69 8.60
C VAL A 142 3.03 -6.17 8.60
N LEU A 143 3.20 -4.91 8.18
CA LEU A 143 4.49 -4.23 8.15
C LEU A 143 4.48 -3.01 9.06
N ARG A 144 5.59 -2.78 9.75
CA ARG A 144 5.73 -1.71 10.73
C ARG A 144 6.52 -0.54 10.16
N PHE A 145 5.92 0.65 10.18
CA PHE A 145 6.53 1.90 9.73
C PHE A 145 6.54 2.94 10.85
N GLY A 146 7.46 3.90 10.82
CA GLY A 146 7.49 4.96 11.81
C GLY A 146 8.75 5.82 11.75
N TYR A 147 8.60 7.11 12.05
CA TYR A 147 9.72 8.06 12.10
C TYR A 147 10.66 7.84 13.28
N THR A 148 10.19 7.20 14.35
CA THR A 148 10.91 7.02 15.63
C THR A 148 11.34 5.57 15.89
N LEU A 149 11.34 4.72 14.85
CA LEU A 149 11.78 3.34 14.98
C LEU A 149 13.26 3.23 15.33
N SER A 150 13.63 2.13 15.98
CA SER A 150 15.02 1.76 16.25
C SER A 150 15.24 0.32 15.77
N PRO A 151 15.99 0.12 14.67
CA PRO A 151 16.61 1.13 13.81
C PRO A 151 15.59 1.96 13.02
N ALA A 152 15.96 3.20 12.69
CA ALA A 152 15.13 4.10 11.91
C ALA A 152 15.08 3.66 10.43
N ILE A 153 13.94 3.90 9.78
CA ILE A 153 13.79 3.72 8.34
C ILE A 153 14.23 5.02 7.66
N ALA A 154 15.50 5.09 7.26
CA ALA A 154 16.10 6.33 6.74
C ALA A 154 15.49 6.79 5.41
N ASP A 155 14.93 5.87 4.63
CA ASP A 155 14.31 6.07 3.32
C ASP A 155 12.78 5.93 3.37
N LEU A 156 12.16 6.15 4.53
CA LEU A 156 10.70 6.16 4.67
C LEU A 156 10.11 7.26 3.79
N ASN A 157 9.28 6.86 2.83
CA ASN A 157 8.58 7.77 1.94
C ASN A 157 7.10 7.42 1.88
N VAL A 158 6.25 8.44 1.97
CA VAL A 158 4.80 8.36 1.92
C VAL A 158 4.37 9.37 0.86
N ASP A 159 4.03 8.90 -0.33
CA ASP A 159 3.67 9.73 -1.47
C ASP A 159 2.31 9.34 -2.04
N ASP A 160 1.89 9.99 -3.11
CA ASP A 160 0.55 9.79 -3.68
C ASP A 160 0.37 8.38 -4.29
N ASP A 161 1.44 7.62 -4.51
CA ASP A 161 1.38 6.30 -5.14
C ASP A 161 1.50 5.16 -4.10
N ALA A 162 2.33 5.33 -3.07
CA ALA A 162 2.65 4.27 -2.11
C ALA A 162 3.20 4.77 -0.77
N ILE A 163 3.24 3.85 0.20
CA ILE A 163 4.24 3.90 1.28
C ILE A 163 5.42 2.99 0.94
N SER A 164 6.63 3.48 1.15
CA SER A 164 7.86 2.74 0.89
C SER A 164 8.95 2.99 1.94
N GLY A 165 9.89 2.05 2.04
CA GLY A 165 11.05 2.17 2.93
C GLY A 165 11.78 0.84 3.14
N THR A 166 13.02 0.91 3.59
CA THR A 166 13.86 -0.25 3.87
C THR A 166 13.55 -0.82 5.25
N LEU A 167 12.92 -1.99 5.27
CA LEU A 167 12.58 -2.74 6.48
C LEU A 167 13.55 -3.89 6.70
N THR A 168 13.75 -4.30 7.95
CA THR A 168 14.64 -5.41 8.30
C THR A 168 13.84 -6.67 8.62
N PHE A 169 14.13 -7.76 7.92
CA PHE A 169 13.46 -9.04 8.10
C PHE A 169 14.45 -10.13 8.49
N GLY A 170 14.48 -10.51 9.77
CA GLY A 170 15.45 -11.49 10.26
C GLY A 170 16.90 -11.02 10.11
N GLY A 171 17.14 -9.71 10.29
CA GLY A 171 18.45 -9.09 10.13
C GLY A 171 18.82 -8.72 8.68
N GLN A 172 18.01 -9.07 7.68
CA GLN A 172 18.25 -8.69 6.28
C GLN A 172 17.39 -7.49 5.87
N PRO A 173 18.00 -6.37 5.41
CA PRO A 173 17.26 -5.23 4.90
C PRO A 173 16.62 -5.54 3.54
N PHE A 174 15.41 -5.04 3.32
CA PHE A 174 14.68 -5.13 2.05
C PHE A 174 13.87 -3.84 1.85
N HIS A 175 13.97 -3.25 0.66
CA HIS A 175 13.20 -2.06 0.30
C HIS A 175 11.77 -2.44 -0.08
N CYS A 176 10.82 -2.12 0.79
CA CYS A 176 9.40 -2.38 0.61
C CYS A 176 8.72 -1.23 -0.13
N VAL A 177 7.76 -1.58 -0.98
CA VAL A 177 6.89 -0.63 -1.69
C VAL A 177 5.48 -1.19 -1.64
N LEU A 178 4.58 -0.47 -0.98
CA LEU A 178 3.19 -0.86 -0.77
C LEU A 178 2.28 0.20 -1.43
N PRO A 179 1.77 -0.08 -2.64
CA PRO A 179 0.78 0.77 -3.28
C PRO A 179 -0.45 0.93 -2.38
N TRP A 180 -1.12 2.09 -2.45
CA TRP A 180 -2.29 2.37 -1.62
C TRP A 180 -3.43 1.37 -1.81
N THR A 181 -3.56 0.82 -3.01
CA THR A 181 -4.51 -0.24 -3.32
C THR A 181 -4.20 -1.51 -2.52
N ALA A 182 -2.94 -1.86 -2.27
CA ALA A 182 -2.62 -3.05 -1.50
C ALA A 182 -2.84 -2.88 0.02
N VAL A 183 -2.88 -1.64 0.51
CA VAL A 183 -3.03 -1.32 1.93
C VAL A 183 -4.51 -1.30 2.30
N TYR A 184 -4.92 -2.22 3.16
CA TYR A 184 -6.33 -2.36 3.54
C TYR A 184 -6.62 -1.98 4.99
N ALA A 185 -5.58 -1.86 5.85
CA ALA A 185 -5.75 -1.29 7.18
C ALA A 185 -4.45 -0.65 7.70
N ALA A 186 -4.60 0.31 8.61
CA ALA A 186 -3.48 0.94 9.31
C ALA A 186 -3.88 1.31 10.75
N MET A 187 -2.97 1.11 11.70
CA MET A 187 -3.21 1.45 13.10
C MET A 187 -1.91 1.84 13.82
N VAL A 188 -1.99 2.78 14.76
CA VAL A 188 -0.86 3.07 15.64
C VAL A 188 -0.63 1.85 16.54
N GLU A 189 0.62 1.42 16.64
CA GLU A 189 1.03 0.30 17.49
C GLU A 189 0.67 0.58 18.95
N GLY A 190 -0.04 -0.37 19.58
CA GLY A 190 -0.52 -0.23 20.96
C GLY A 190 -1.91 0.41 21.10
N GLU A 191 -2.47 0.99 20.04
CA GLU A 191 -3.85 1.47 20.05
C GLU A 191 -4.86 0.35 19.75
N GLN A 192 -6.06 0.47 20.31
CA GLN A 192 -7.14 -0.51 20.10
C GLN A 192 -7.98 -0.23 18.86
N ARG A 193 -7.76 0.90 18.18
CA ARG A 193 -8.51 1.32 16.99
C ARG A 193 -7.55 1.61 15.85
N GLY A 194 -7.93 1.16 14.66
CA GLY A 194 -7.27 1.46 13.40
C GLY A 194 -8.27 1.96 12.36
N THR A 195 -7.73 2.39 11.22
CA THR A 195 -8.52 2.63 10.01
C THR A 195 -8.47 1.39 9.13
N VAL A 196 -9.63 0.99 8.61
CA VAL A 196 -9.77 -0.09 7.62
C VAL A 196 -10.39 0.52 6.38
N TRP A 197 -9.92 0.11 5.21
CA TRP A 197 -10.43 0.48 3.89
C TRP A 197 -11.07 -0.76 3.26
N PRO A 198 -12.39 -0.96 3.47
CA PRO A 198 -13.10 -2.18 3.10
C PRO A 198 -12.93 -2.61 1.65
N GLU A 199 -12.80 -1.64 0.75
CA GLU A 199 -12.60 -1.82 -0.69
C GLU A 199 -11.35 -2.63 -1.04
N ASP A 200 -10.32 -2.61 -0.20
CA ASP A 200 -9.04 -3.28 -0.46
C ASP A 200 -8.81 -4.50 0.46
N VAL A 201 -9.76 -4.81 1.35
CA VAL A 201 -9.67 -5.99 2.20
C VAL A 201 -9.87 -7.25 1.37
N PRO A 202 -8.94 -8.22 1.41
CA PRO A 202 -9.11 -9.45 0.66
C PRO A 202 -10.33 -10.26 1.10
N GLU A 203 -11.02 -10.90 0.15
CA GLU A 203 -12.24 -11.68 0.42
C GLU A 203 -12.02 -12.82 1.44
N ASP A 204 -10.84 -13.44 1.41
CA ASP A 204 -10.43 -14.50 2.33
C ASP A 204 -10.15 -13.97 3.76
N VAL A 205 -9.74 -12.71 3.89
CA VAL A 205 -9.60 -12.01 5.18
C VAL A 205 -10.97 -11.64 5.75
N LEU A 206 -11.92 -11.23 4.91
CA LEU A 206 -13.30 -10.91 5.31
C LEU A 206 -14.10 -12.13 5.79
N THR A 207 -13.81 -13.31 5.23
CA THR A 207 -14.53 -14.57 5.51
C THR A 207 -13.93 -15.39 6.64
N GLY A 208 -12.86 -14.91 7.30
CA GLY A 208 -12.21 -15.59 8.42
C GLY A 208 -11.46 -16.87 8.04
N GLY A 209 -11.16 -17.06 6.75
CA GLY A 209 -10.54 -18.26 6.18
C GLY A 209 -9.06 -18.08 5.88
N GLY A 210 -8.26 -17.67 6.87
CA GLY A 210 -6.81 -17.64 6.77
C GLY A 210 -6.22 -18.48 7.89
N ASP A 211 -5.64 -19.64 7.55
CA ASP A 211 -4.79 -20.42 8.46
C ASP A 211 -3.64 -19.52 8.90
N SER A 212 -3.79 -18.91 10.07
CA SER A 212 -2.75 -18.10 10.69
C SER A 212 -1.60 -19.07 10.97
N PRO A 213 -0.41 -18.91 10.35
CA PRO A 213 0.74 -19.64 10.83
C PRO A 213 0.93 -19.18 12.26
N ALA A 214 0.73 -20.10 13.21
CA ALA A 214 0.97 -19.84 14.62
C ALA A 214 2.30 -19.09 14.75
N PRO A 215 2.38 -18.05 15.60
CA PRO A 215 3.61 -17.28 15.75
C PRO A 215 4.74 -18.26 16.07
N VAL A 216 5.65 -18.44 15.11
CA VAL A 216 6.86 -19.21 15.34
C VAL A 216 7.61 -18.42 16.41
N PRO A 217 7.83 -19.00 17.61
CA PRO A 217 8.57 -18.31 18.64
C PRO A 217 9.95 -17.94 18.07
N PRO A 218 10.47 -16.74 18.37
CA PRO A 218 11.79 -16.34 17.90
C PRO A 218 12.81 -17.42 18.28
N PRO A 219 13.73 -17.81 17.37
CA PRO A 219 14.77 -18.77 17.70
C PRO A 219 15.57 -18.22 18.88
N ALA A 220 15.53 -18.95 19.99
CA ALA A 220 16.31 -18.66 21.18
C ALA A 220 17.78 -18.51 20.77
N ALA A 221 18.39 -17.40 21.20
CA ALA A 221 19.83 -17.24 21.13
C ALA A 221 20.49 -18.46 21.79
N PRO A 222 21.60 -19.00 21.25
CA PRO A 222 22.25 -20.16 21.83
C PRO A 222 22.87 -19.76 23.18
N GLU A 223 22.19 -20.15 24.27
CA GLU A 223 22.78 -20.15 25.60
C GLU A 223 23.92 -21.16 25.65
N ALA A 224 25.06 -20.67 26.13
CA ALA A 224 26.27 -21.42 26.32
C ALA A 224 26.01 -22.63 27.23
N LYS A 225 26.58 -23.77 26.82
CA LYS A 225 26.65 -24.99 27.60
C LYS A 225 27.32 -24.71 28.95
N ASP A 226 26.64 -25.08 30.03
CA ASP A 226 27.32 -25.70 31.16
C ASP A 226 26.38 -26.70 31.84
N GLU A 227 26.74 -27.97 31.68
CA GLU A 227 26.06 -29.13 32.22
C GLU A 227 26.93 -29.66 33.37
N ALA A 228 26.43 -29.59 34.61
CA ALA A 228 26.28 -30.75 35.51
C ALA A 228 26.17 -30.39 37.01
N ALA A 229 25.19 -31.05 37.65
CA ALA A 229 25.15 -31.50 39.05
C ALA A 229 25.00 -30.45 40.18
N GLN A 230 24.14 -30.55 41.20
CA GLN A 230 23.23 -31.56 41.76
C GLN A 230 22.30 -30.84 42.81
N PRO A 231 21.16 -31.42 43.27
CA PRO A 231 20.15 -30.66 44.02
C PRO A 231 20.06 -30.93 45.55
N ARG A 232 19.64 -29.86 46.29
CA ARG A 232 18.94 -29.76 47.61
C ARG A 232 19.76 -29.87 48.92
N PRO A 233 19.28 -29.35 50.10
CA PRO A 233 18.00 -28.69 50.42
C PRO A 233 18.08 -27.36 51.23
N LYS A 234 16.89 -26.78 51.44
CA LYS A 234 16.53 -25.52 52.15
C LYS A 234 16.97 -25.46 53.62
N ARG A 235 17.31 -24.25 54.10
CA ARG A 235 17.13 -23.86 55.52
C ARG A 235 16.33 -22.56 55.59
N GLN A 236 15.17 -22.64 56.25
CA GLN A 236 14.48 -21.50 56.84
C GLN A 236 15.25 -21.04 58.08
N SER A 237 15.36 -19.73 58.33
CA SER A 237 14.99 -19.15 59.62
C SER A 237 15.26 -17.63 59.76
N HIS A 238 14.20 -16.96 60.23
CA HIS A 238 14.15 -15.97 61.30
C HIS A 238 14.77 -14.55 61.17
N LEU A 239 13.82 -13.61 60.97
CA LEU A 239 13.46 -12.49 61.89
C LEU A 239 14.48 -11.40 62.24
N LYS A 240 14.04 -10.15 61.94
CA LYS A 240 13.97 -8.94 62.82
C LYS A 240 15.31 -8.21 63.13
N LEU A 241 15.41 -6.87 63.31
CA LEU A 241 14.51 -5.71 63.46
C LEU A 241 15.42 -4.44 63.58
N VAL A 242 14.83 -3.23 63.52
CA VAL A 242 15.26 -1.93 64.13
C VAL A 242 16.35 -1.13 63.39
N ASP A 243 16.29 0.20 63.20
CA ASP A 243 15.42 1.30 63.73
C ASP A 243 14.57 1.97 62.63
#